data_AF-A0A6S9UX69-F1
#
_entry.id   AF-A0A6S9UX69-F1
#
_cell.length_a   1.000
_cell.length_b   1.000
_cell.length_c   1.000
_cell.angle_alpha   90.00
_cell.angle_beta   90.00
_cell.angle_gamma   90.00
#
_symmetry.space_group_name_H-M   'P 1'
#
loop_
_entity.id
_entity.type
_entity.pdbx_description
1 polymer ?
#
loop_
_entity_poly.entity_id
_entity_poly.type
_entity_poly.pdbx_seq_one_letter_code
_entity_poly.pdbx_strand_id
1 'polypeptide(L)'
;GGWAGFAFPSLIRPLKQHRNVAMTPLARPTLEFEGNSAHSSGFWWINAGVIYVGGALWHPDPDSDKLVYNPGRPDYNRLHNTCSVEPSQTCGRDGICVTCPQGYTGGGRDDATAMVMTNTKLYLSAGVGLLHWGRRADITRYEAHDVKRSASLLGEMFVKKMLVTCRTGADPELHCDGYGCDTKEERASVMGYIEGTGFEWYDTSQAHILTDVTFRNCGVRPRNSGGDEGCGDDRVGCSARSAVWSFLTHSDKFTPELMQATSKIKYENCGLIFRFQNYLEGRLNNGMDSTHSGRTQNWLVSCKRGHP
;
A
#
# COMPACT_ATOMS: atom_id res chain seq x y z
N GLY A 1 -7.16 -7.19 13.26
CA GLY A 1 -7.53 -8.62 13.29
C GLY A 1 -8.10 -9.07 11.95
N GLY A 2 -9.31 -8.62 11.61
CA GLY A 2 -10.01 -8.97 10.34
C GLY A 2 -9.54 -8.18 9.11
N TRP A 3 -9.66 -6.86 9.21
CA TRP A 3 -9.60 -5.94 8.06
C TRP A 3 -8.30 -5.14 7.95
N ALA A 4 -7.77 -4.71 9.09
CA ALA A 4 -6.47 -4.06 9.23
C ALA A 4 -5.90 -4.24 10.65
N GLY A 5 -4.61 -3.97 10.82
CA GLY A 5 -3.97 -3.81 12.13
C GLY A 5 -4.17 -2.39 12.64
N PHE A 6 -3.79 -1.42 11.82
CA PHE A 6 -4.06 0.01 12.01
C PHE A 6 -4.90 0.53 10.84
N ALA A 7 -5.93 1.31 11.13
CA ALA A 7 -6.77 1.94 10.13
C ALA A 7 -6.86 3.45 10.38
N PHE A 8 -6.56 4.23 9.35
CA PHE A 8 -6.65 5.69 9.35
C PHE A 8 -7.74 6.12 8.37
N PRO A 9 -9.02 6.06 8.77
CA PRO A 9 -10.12 6.52 7.94
C PRO A 9 -10.12 8.04 7.78
N SER A 10 -10.54 8.52 6.61
CA SER A 10 -10.86 9.94 6.43
C SER A 10 -12.09 10.31 7.26
N LEU A 11 -11.93 11.33 8.11
CA LEU A 11 -13.00 11.91 8.91
C LEU A 11 -13.49 13.20 8.25
N ILE A 12 -14.54 13.11 7.44
CA ILE A 12 -15.07 14.26 6.68
C ILE A 12 -15.56 15.36 7.63
N ARG A 13 -16.16 14.97 8.76
CA ARG A 13 -16.69 15.84 9.81
C ARG A 13 -16.39 15.24 11.19
N PRO A 14 -16.47 16.04 12.26
CA PRO A 14 -16.42 15.51 13.61
C PRO A 14 -17.50 14.44 13.83
N LEU A 15 -17.17 13.42 14.61
CA LEU A 15 -18.05 12.27 14.83
C LEU A 15 -18.48 12.16 16.29
N LYS A 16 -19.55 11.41 16.52
CA LYS A 16 -20.04 11.02 17.85
C LYS A 16 -20.23 12.24 18.77
N GLN A 17 -19.67 12.21 19.98
CA GLN A 17 -19.84 13.26 20.98
C GLN A 17 -19.25 14.61 20.54
N HIS A 18 -18.38 14.61 19.54
CA HIS A 18 -17.74 15.81 19.01
C HIS A 18 -18.40 16.33 17.72
N ARG A 19 -19.52 15.75 17.25
CA ARG A 19 -20.15 16.11 15.96
C ARG A 19 -20.50 17.60 15.81
N ASN A 20 -20.72 18.29 16.93
CA ASN A 20 -21.08 19.71 16.98
C ASN A 20 -19.87 20.63 17.19
N VAL A 21 -18.64 20.10 17.24
CA VAL A 21 -17.43 20.90 17.34
C VAL A 21 -17.18 21.58 15.99
N ALA A 22 -16.94 22.90 16.01
CA ALA A 22 -16.62 23.67 14.81
C ALA A 22 -15.19 23.41 14.33
N MET A 23 -14.96 22.22 13.76
CA MET A 23 -13.67 21.82 13.18
C MET A 23 -13.87 20.97 11.93
N THR A 24 -12.85 20.94 11.05
CA THR A 24 -12.81 20.04 9.90
C THR A 24 -11.67 19.03 10.05
N PRO A 25 -11.94 17.80 10.52
CA PRO A 25 -10.90 16.81 10.76
C PRO A 25 -10.17 16.37 9.48
N LEU A 26 -10.86 16.32 8.34
CA LEU A 26 -10.25 15.94 7.05
C LEU A 26 -9.12 16.88 6.61
N ALA A 27 -9.20 18.16 7.01
CA ALA A 27 -8.19 19.18 6.75
C ALA A 27 -7.04 19.15 7.78
N ARG A 28 -6.88 18.04 8.51
CA ARG A 28 -5.80 17.84 9.47
C ARG A 28 -5.04 16.57 9.07
N PRO A 29 -3.73 16.67 8.75
CA PRO A 29 -2.94 15.47 8.53
C PRO A 29 -2.88 14.66 9.81
N THR A 30 -2.73 13.35 9.66
CA THR A 30 -2.17 12.53 10.73
C THR A 30 -0.72 13.00 10.89
N LEU A 31 -0.38 13.60 12.04
CA LEU A 31 0.90 14.26 12.29
C LEU A 31 2.07 13.36 11.87
N GLU A 32 2.37 12.37 12.71
CA GLU A 32 3.44 11.42 12.49
C GLU A 32 3.03 10.07 13.06
N PHE A 33 3.35 9.02 12.33
CA PHE A 33 3.22 7.65 12.77
C PHE A 33 4.62 7.04 12.89
N GLU A 34 5.14 7.02 14.12
CA GLU A 34 6.49 6.54 14.43
C GLU A 34 6.47 5.20 15.18
N GLY A 35 7.34 4.27 14.78
CA GLY A 35 7.80 3.17 15.63
C GLY A 35 6.81 2.01 15.82
N ASN A 36 5.79 1.91 14.98
CA ASN A 36 4.79 0.87 15.10
C ASN A 36 5.23 -0.40 14.37
N SER A 37 5.36 -1.49 15.14
CA SER A 37 5.45 -2.85 14.62
C SER A 37 4.05 -3.45 14.55
N ALA A 38 3.63 -3.94 13.38
CA ALA A 38 2.36 -4.65 13.23
C ALA A 38 2.60 -6.07 12.72
N HIS A 39 1.83 -7.01 13.26
CA HIS A 39 2.03 -8.45 13.08
C HIS A 39 0.69 -9.16 12.92
N SER A 40 0.68 -10.32 12.25
CA SER A 40 -0.46 -11.26 12.19
C SER A 40 -1.79 -10.63 11.75
N SER A 41 -1.77 -9.84 10.67
CA SER A 41 -2.96 -9.16 10.15
C SER A 41 -3.23 -9.50 8.67
N GLY A 42 -4.44 -9.20 8.21
CA GLY A 42 -4.83 -9.32 6.80
C GLY A 42 -5.19 -10.74 6.33
N PHE A 43 -5.45 -11.67 7.24
CA PHE A 43 -5.79 -13.06 6.92
C PHE A 43 -7.23 -13.26 6.42
N TRP A 44 -8.15 -12.32 6.69
CA TRP A 44 -9.57 -12.48 6.39
C TRP A 44 -10.01 -11.83 5.08
N TRP A 45 -9.16 -10.95 4.52
CA TRP A 45 -9.45 -10.28 3.26
C TRP A 45 -8.18 -10.12 2.44
N ILE A 46 -8.24 -10.58 1.19
CA ILE A 46 -7.09 -10.75 0.29
C ILE A 46 -6.28 -9.47 -0.01
N ASN A 47 -6.91 -8.31 0.22
CA ASN A 47 -6.34 -6.98 0.04
C ASN A 47 -6.39 -6.13 1.31
N ALA A 48 -6.61 -6.74 2.49
CA ALA A 48 -6.52 -6.04 3.77
C ALA A 48 -5.14 -5.40 3.96
N GLY A 49 -5.10 -4.13 4.36
CA GLY A 49 -3.86 -3.46 4.74
C GLY A 49 -3.51 -3.75 6.20
N VAL A 50 -2.28 -4.13 6.54
CA VAL A 50 -1.83 -4.18 7.94
C VAL A 50 -1.89 -2.77 8.51
N ILE A 51 -1.35 -1.81 7.77
CA ILE A 51 -1.65 -0.39 7.93
C ILE A 51 -2.48 0.02 6.73
N TYR A 52 -3.70 0.48 6.99
CA TYR A 52 -4.62 0.98 5.98
C TYR A 52 -4.85 2.48 6.18
N VAL A 53 -4.56 3.28 5.17
CA VAL A 53 -4.94 4.70 5.12
C VAL A 53 -5.91 4.89 3.97
N GLY A 54 -7.11 5.37 4.26
CA GLY A 54 -8.18 5.48 3.26
C GLY A 54 -9.55 5.14 3.82
N GLY A 55 -10.54 5.04 2.94
CA GLY A 55 -11.92 4.92 3.35
C GLY A 55 -12.46 6.21 3.98
N ALA A 56 -13.77 6.28 4.16
CA ALA A 56 -14.42 7.38 4.85
C ALA A 56 -15.33 6.86 5.95
N LEU A 57 -15.33 7.58 7.07
CA LEU A 57 -16.23 7.36 8.19
C LEU A 57 -17.07 8.63 8.39
N TRP A 58 -18.40 8.51 8.35
CA TRP A 58 -19.29 9.66 8.50
C TRP A 58 -20.65 9.29 9.11
N HIS A 59 -21.37 10.31 9.58
CA HIS A 59 -22.79 10.22 9.92
C HIS A 59 -23.61 10.47 8.64
N PRO A 60 -24.44 9.51 8.18
CA PRO A 60 -25.28 9.71 7.00
C PRO A 60 -26.41 10.71 7.25
N ASP A 61 -26.79 10.91 8.51
CA ASP A 61 -27.80 11.84 9.00
C ASP A 61 -27.19 12.58 10.21
N PRO A 62 -27.18 13.93 10.23
CA PRO A 62 -26.61 14.71 11.32
C PRO A 62 -27.25 14.42 12.70
N ASP A 63 -28.53 14.06 12.72
CA ASP A 63 -29.29 13.81 13.95
C ASP A 63 -29.21 12.35 14.42
N SER A 64 -28.54 11.48 13.66
CA SER A 64 -28.39 10.07 13.97
C SER A 64 -27.04 9.72 14.58
N ASP A 65 -27.04 8.82 15.57
CA ASP A 65 -25.82 8.20 16.10
C ASP A 65 -25.21 7.13 15.18
N LYS A 66 -25.90 6.78 14.10
CA LYS A 66 -25.44 5.81 13.11
C LYS A 66 -24.16 6.32 12.44
N LEU A 67 -23.15 5.46 12.40
CA LEU A 67 -21.94 5.68 11.61
C LEU A 67 -21.94 4.74 10.41
N VAL A 68 -21.50 5.25 9.27
CA VAL A 68 -21.25 4.48 8.05
C VAL A 68 -19.77 4.54 7.74
N TYR A 69 -19.17 3.37 7.56
CA TYR A 69 -17.79 3.22 7.09
C TYR A 69 -17.80 2.67 5.67
N ASN A 70 -17.22 3.41 4.73
CA ASN A 70 -16.91 2.89 3.42
C ASN A 70 -15.39 2.62 3.37
N PRO A 71 -14.96 1.35 3.34
CA PRO A 71 -13.56 0.99 3.25
C PRO A 71 -13.01 1.06 1.81
N GLY A 72 -13.86 1.38 0.84
CA GLY A 72 -13.47 1.67 -0.53
C GLY A 72 -12.76 3.01 -0.64
N ARG A 73 -12.47 3.44 -1.87
CA ARG A 73 -12.05 4.82 -2.16
C ARG A 73 -13.29 5.65 -2.50
N PRO A 74 -13.87 6.42 -1.55
CA PRO A 74 -14.75 7.54 -1.87
C PRO A 74 -14.13 8.48 -2.91
N ASP A 75 -14.96 9.18 -3.69
CA ASP A 75 -14.56 10.05 -4.82
C ASP A 75 -13.18 10.72 -4.68
N TYR A 76 -12.41 10.73 -5.78
CA TYR A 76 -11.04 11.25 -5.90
C TYR A 76 -10.82 12.63 -5.24
N ASN A 77 -11.86 13.48 -5.23
CA ASN A 77 -11.82 14.84 -4.70
C ASN A 77 -12.12 14.96 -3.19
N ARG A 78 -12.35 13.86 -2.46
CA ARG A 78 -12.92 13.90 -1.10
C ARG A 78 -12.11 13.24 0.01
N LEU A 79 -10.93 12.66 -0.24
CA LEU A 79 -10.20 11.91 0.81
C LEU A 79 -8.75 12.26 0.95
N HIS A 80 -8.33 12.38 2.22
CA HIS A 80 -6.99 12.73 2.70
C HIS A 80 -6.29 13.82 1.90
N ASN A 81 -7.06 14.74 1.32
CA ASN A 81 -6.49 15.95 0.77
C ASN A 81 -6.56 17.00 1.86
N THR A 82 -5.40 17.25 2.44
CA THR A 82 -5.26 18.13 3.60
C THR A 82 -5.47 19.60 3.26
N CYS A 83 -5.60 20.00 1.98
CA CYS A 83 -6.05 21.34 1.59
C CYS A 83 -6.74 21.50 0.20
N SER A 84 -7.22 20.45 -0.51
CA SER A 84 -7.95 20.68 -1.79
C SER A 84 -9.40 21.10 -1.62
N VAL A 85 -9.60 22.20 -0.93
CA VAL A 85 -10.80 22.99 -1.12
C VAL A 85 -10.27 24.31 -1.67
N GLU A 86 -10.72 24.66 -2.87
CA GLU A 86 -10.32 25.92 -3.50
C GLU A 86 -10.43 27.09 -2.50
N PRO A 87 -9.67 28.19 -2.70
CA PRO A 87 -9.94 29.44 -1.99
C PRO A 87 -11.35 30.00 -2.25
N SER A 88 -12.16 29.35 -3.08
CA SER A 88 -13.57 29.66 -3.28
C SER A 88 -14.43 28.73 -2.41
N GLN A 89 -15.26 29.34 -1.57
CA GLN A 89 -16.29 28.71 -0.75
C GLN A 89 -17.11 27.69 -1.57
N THR A 90 -16.75 26.41 -1.55
CA THR A 90 -17.68 25.34 -1.91
C THR A 90 -18.11 24.64 -0.65
N CYS A 91 -19.06 25.29 0.03
CA CYS A 91 -19.79 24.68 1.12
C CYS A 91 -20.59 23.50 0.52
N GLY A 92 -20.60 22.35 1.20
CA GLY A 92 -21.51 21.26 0.82
C GLY A 92 -22.97 21.75 0.86
N ARG A 93 -23.92 20.97 0.32
CA ARG A 93 -25.37 21.29 0.42
C ARG A 93 -25.86 21.52 1.86
N ASP A 94 -25.07 21.10 2.84
CA ASP A 94 -25.33 21.20 4.27
C ASP A 94 -24.72 22.48 4.91
N GLY A 95 -24.21 23.43 4.11
CA GLY A 95 -23.69 24.73 4.58
C GLY A 95 -22.34 24.68 5.30
N ILE A 96 -21.74 23.51 5.49
CA ILE A 96 -20.42 23.36 6.13
C ILE A 96 -19.33 23.66 5.10
N CYS A 97 -18.62 24.77 5.31
CA CYS A 97 -17.48 25.19 4.50
C CYS A 97 -16.18 24.68 5.14
N VAL A 98 -15.39 23.93 4.38
CA VAL A 98 -14.08 23.43 4.82
C VAL A 98 -13.06 24.56 4.64
N THR A 99 -12.53 25.10 5.73
CA THR A 99 -11.48 26.12 5.72
C THR A 99 -10.17 25.52 6.24
N CYS A 100 -9.09 25.68 5.48
CA CYS A 100 -7.75 25.33 5.94
C CYS A 100 -7.32 26.29 7.07
N PRO A 101 -6.49 25.85 8.03
CA PRO A 101 -5.92 26.74 9.05
C PRO A 101 -5.21 27.93 8.40
N GLN A 102 -5.45 29.13 8.93
CA GLN A 102 -4.63 30.31 8.59
C GLN A 102 -3.16 30.00 8.85
N GLY A 103 -2.34 30.09 7.80
CA GLY A 103 -0.91 29.75 7.81
C GLY A 103 -0.45 28.90 6.62
N TYR A 104 -1.38 28.23 5.93
CA TYR A 104 -1.13 27.56 4.65
C TYR A 104 -1.51 28.52 3.51
N THR A 105 -0.55 29.25 2.97
CA THR A 105 -0.75 30.25 1.89
C THR A 105 -0.35 29.72 0.50
N GLY A 106 -0.56 28.43 0.22
CA GLY A 106 -0.49 27.88 -1.13
C GLY A 106 -1.89 27.76 -1.73
N GLY A 107 -2.33 28.77 -2.47
CA GLY A 107 -3.63 28.75 -3.17
C GLY A 107 -3.64 27.80 -4.38
N GLY A 108 -3.26 26.53 -4.22
CA GLY A 108 -3.21 25.52 -5.27
C GLY A 108 -3.91 24.22 -4.89
N ARG A 109 -4.31 23.42 -5.88
CA ARG A 109 -4.92 22.07 -5.72
C ARG A 109 -3.95 21.02 -5.12
N ASP A 110 -2.79 21.47 -4.63
CA ASP A 110 -1.59 20.70 -4.31
C ASP A 110 -1.10 20.88 -2.86
N ASP A 111 -1.84 21.60 -2.02
CA ASP A 111 -1.48 21.86 -0.60
C ASP A 111 -1.81 20.67 0.34
N ALA A 112 -1.74 19.44 -0.16
CA ALA A 112 -1.83 18.29 0.73
C ALA A 112 -0.58 18.21 1.61
N THR A 113 -0.69 18.48 2.91
CA THR A 113 0.27 18.06 3.93
C THR A 113 0.41 16.54 3.93
N ALA A 114 1.65 16.06 3.83
CA ALA A 114 1.96 14.63 3.82
C ALA A 114 1.66 14.01 5.19
N MET A 115 1.06 12.81 5.19
CA MET A 115 1.13 11.93 6.36
C MET A 115 2.57 11.42 6.49
N VAL A 116 3.20 11.62 7.64
CA VAL A 116 4.56 11.15 7.88
C VAL A 116 4.51 9.78 8.56
N MET A 117 5.19 8.80 7.95
CA MET A 117 5.41 7.49 8.55
C MET A 117 6.91 7.24 8.68
N THR A 118 7.38 6.93 9.89
CA THR A 118 8.79 6.65 10.11
C THR A 118 9.01 5.44 11.02
N ASN A 119 10.10 4.71 10.79
CA ASN A 119 10.49 3.55 11.61
C ASN A 119 9.38 2.48 11.71
N THR A 120 8.52 2.37 10.70
CA THR A 120 7.41 1.42 10.66
C THR A 120 7.91 0.04 10.26
N LYS A 121 7.52 -1.01 11.00
CA LYS A 121 7.91 -2.38 10.71
C LYS A 121 6.71 -3.32 10.64
N LEU A 122 6.62 -4.15 9.61
CA LEU A 122 5.49 -5.06 9.44
C LEU A 122 5.98 -6.49 9.25
N TYR A 123 5.30 -7.44 9.90
CA TYR A 123 5.68 -8.86 9.91
C TYR A 123 4.47 -9.76 9.70
N LEU A 124 4.67 -10.91 9.06
CA LEU A 124 3.71 -12.02 8.95
C LEU A 124 2.28 -11.57 8.63
N SER A 125 2.06 -11.14 7.38
CA SER A 125 0.76 -10.66 6.93
C SER A 125 0.32 -11.32 5.64
N ALA A 126 -0.88 -11.92 5.65
CA ALA A 126 -1.54 -12.41 4.44
C ALA A 126 -2.21 -11.30 3.60
N GLY A 127 -2.23 -10.06 4.11
CA GLY A 127 -2.67 -8.88 3.40
C GLY A 127 -1.52 -8.01 2.87
N VAL A 128 -1.85 -6.81 2.40
CA VAL A 128 -0.86 -5.78 2.05
C VAL A 128 -0.25 -5.22 3.33
N GLY A 129 1.07 -5.06 3.41
CA GLY A 129 1.71 -4.41 4.55
C GLY A 129 1.20 -2.98 4.72
N LEU A 130 1.66 -2.07 3.87
CA LEU A 130 1.18 -0.70 3.83
C LEU A 130 0.26 -0.50 2.61
N LEU A 131 -1.04 -0.31 2.88
CA LEU A 131 -2.04 0.04 1.88
C LEU A 131 -2.47 1.49 2.10
N HIS A 132 -2.03 2.38 1.22
CA HIS A 132 -2.23 3.82 1.40
C HIS A 132 -2.99 4.41 0.21
N TRP A 133 -4.24 4.82 0.42
CA TRP A 133 -5.12 5.44 -0.57
C TRP A 133 -5.35 6.95 -0.33
N GLY A 134 -4.57 7.56 0.56
CA GLY A 134 -4.58 9.01 0.78
C GLY A 134 -3.84 9.79 -0.32
N ARG A 135 -3.91 11.13 -0.29
CA ARG A 135 -3.35 12.00 -1.35
C ARG A 135 -1.83 12.07 -1.34
N ARG A 136 -1.21 12.21 -0.15
CA ARG A 136 0.23 12.42 -0.01
C ARG A 136 0.81 11.79 1.25
N ALA A 137 1.94 11.11 1.15
CA ALA A 137 2.67 10.62 2.32
C ALA A 137 4.20 10.60 2.12
N ASP A 138 4.90 10.81 3.23
CA ASP A 138 6.35 10.68 3.35
C ASP A 138 6.65 9.46 4.24
N ILE A 139 7.18 8.40 3.63
CA ILE A 139 7.43 7.11 4.26
C ILE A 139 8.94 6.90 4.36
N THR A 140 9.46 6.82 5.57
CA THR A 140 10.90 6.67 5.81
C THR A 140 11.21 5.50 6.73
N ARG A 141 12.29 4.75 6.45
CA ARG A 141 12.72 3.62 7.32
C ARG A 141 11.61 2.59 7.51
N TYR A 142 10.92 2.28 6.42
CA TYR A 142 9.86 1.27 6.38
C TYR A 142 10.45 -0.12 6.17
N GLU A 143 10.08 -1.06 7.03
CA GLU A 143 10.52 -2.45 6.96
C GLU A 143 9.32 -3.39 6.85
N ALA A 144 9.41 -4.38 5.97
CA ALA A 144 8.37 -5.40 5.82
C ALA A 144 8.97 -6.79 5.64
N HIS A 145 8.42 -7.76 6.36
CA HIS A 145 8.94 -9.13 6.44
C HIS A 145 7.81 -10.15 6.35
N ASP A 146 7.95 -11.15 5.48
CA ASP A 146 6.98 -12.25 5.36
C ASP A 146 5.54 -11.76 5.16
N VAL A 147 5.38 -10.81 4.22
CA VAL A 147 4.11 -10.20 3.87
C VAL A 147 3.70 -10.59 2.46
N LYS A 148 2.39 -10.67 2.21
CA LYS A 148 1.88 -11.00 0.88
C LYS A 148 2.35 -10.01 -0.17
N ARG A 149 2.14 -8.73 0.12
CA ARG A 149 2.58 -7.59 -0.69
C ARG A 149 3.02 -6.52 0.28
N SER A 150 4.26 -6.05 0.19
CA SER A 150 4.76 -5.14 1.21
C SER A 150 4.11 -3.76 1.13
N ALA A 151 4.05 -3.11 -0.02
CA ALA A 151 3.36 -1.83 -0.13
C ALA A 151 2.54 -1.71 -1.41
N SER A 152 1.38 -1.07 -1.30
CA SER A 152 0.54 -0.64 -2.42
C SER A 152 0.05 0.76 -2.07
N LEU A 153 0.65 1.76 -2.70
CA LEU A 153 0.47 3.16 -2.37
C LEU A 153 -0.17 3.87 -3.55
N LEU A 154 -1.09 4.79 -3.33
CA LEU A 154 -1.76 5.60 -4.34
C LEU A 154 -1.67 7.07 -3.97
N GLY A 155 -1.54 7.96 -4.96
CA GLY A 155 -1.37 9.40 -4.76
C GLY A 155 0.10 9.82 -4.95
N GLU A 156 0.53 10.84 -4.20
CA GLU A 156 1.88 11.40 -4.26
C GLU A 156 2.73 10.88 -3.09
N MET A 157 3.71 10.03 -3.36
CA MET A 157 4.41 9.30 -2.30
C MET A 157 5.92 9.50 -2.38
N PHE A 158 6.53 9.91 -1.27
CA PHE A 158 7.96 9.88 -1.10
C PHE A 158 8.35 8.72 -0.19
N VAL A 159 9.12 7.76 -0.72
CA VAL A 159 9.57 6.58 0.03
C VAL A 159 11.09 6.58 0.08
N LYS A 160 11.66 6.53 1.29
CA LYS A 160 13.11 6.53 1.50
C LYS A 160 13.55 5.51 2.55
N LYS A 161 14.66 4.82 2.31
CA LYS A 161 15.20 3.81 3.26
C LYS A 161 14.19 2.69 3.51
N MET A 162 13.65 2.11 2.45
CA MET A 162 12.73 0.97 2.57
C MET A 162 13.50 -0.34 2.52
N LEU A 163 13.19 -1.26 3.41
CA LEU A 163 13.68 -2.65 3.38
C LEU A 163 12.48 -3.59 3.28
N VAL A 164 12.44 -4.38 2.22
CA VAL A 164 11.44 -5.44 2.09
C VAL A 164 12.14 -6.77 2.03
N THR A 165 11.91 -7.62 3.02
CA THR A 165 12.31 -9.02 3.01
C THR A 165 11.07 -9.84 2.77
N CYS A 166 10.75 -10.12 1.50
CA CYS A 166 9.49 -10.79 1.18
C CYS A 166 9.40 -12.16 1.86
N ARG A 167 10.54 -12.86 1.94
CA ARG A 167 10.71 -14.12 2.67
C ARG A 167 11.96 -14.12 3.53
N THR A 168 11.82 -14.27 4.84
CA THR A 168 12.95 -14.40 5.76
C THR A 168 13.49 -15.83 5.80
N GLY A 169 12.67 -16.81 5.40
CA GLY A 169 12.96 -18.24 5.55
C GLY A 169 12.59 -18.79 6.94
N ALA A 170 12.03 -17.95 7.83
CA ALA A 170 11.50 -18.42 9.09
C ALA A 170 10.19 -19.20 8.88
N ASP A 171 10.02 -20.29 9.63
CA ASP A 171 8.73 -20.99 9.68
C ASP A 171 7.70 -20.08 10.39
N PRO A 172 6.59 -19.74 9.73
CA PRO A 172 5.60 -18.84 10.29
C PRO A 172 4.75 -19.57 11.32
N GLU A 173 4.74 -19.05 12.54
CA GLU A 173 3.87 -19.53 13.61
C GLU A 173 2.47 -18.91 13.45
N LEU A 174 1.58 -19.65 12.82
CA LEU A 174 0.18 -19.27 12.63
C LEU A 174 -0.66 -19.86 13.76
N HIS A 175 -1.52 -19.05 14.37
CA HIS A 175 -2.51 -19.54 15.33
C HIS A 175 -3.68 -20.17 14.57
N CYS A 176 -3.85 -21.48 14.74
CA CYS A 176 -4.65 -22.33 13.84
C CYS A 176 -6.00 -22.77 14.40
N ASP A 177 -6.40 -22.29 15.57
CA ASP A 177 -7.60 -22.74 16.30
C ASP A 177 -8.86 -22.73 15.40
N GLY A 178 -9.22 -23.92 14.89
CA GLY A 178 -10.42 -24.16 14.09
C GLY A 178 -10.33 -23.81 12.59
N TYR A 179 -9.18 -23.34 12.08
CA TYR A 179 -9.03 -22.90 10.69
C TYR A 179 -8.24 -23.87 9.79
N GLY A 180 -7.89 -25.05 10.31
CA GLY A 180 -7.22 -26.10 9.53
C GLY A 180 -5.86 -25.62 9.05
N CYS A 181 -4.93 -25.37 9.99
CA CYS A 181 -3.50 -25.21 9.74
C CYS A 181 -2.63 -25.98 10.75
N ASP A 182 -3.16 -27.06 11.30
CA ASP A 182 -2.48 -27.89 12.30
C ASP A 182 -1.44 -28.80 11.65
N THR A 183 -1.68 -29.23 10.41
CA THR A 183 -0.76 -30.03 9.60
C THR A 183 0.18 -29.16 8.75
N LYS A 184 1.21 -29.78 8.18
CA LYS A 184 2.20 -29.07 7.35
C LYS A 184 1.62 -28.64 6.01
N GLU A 185 0.76 -29.47 5.44
CA GLU A 185 0.08 -29.26 4.16
C GLU A 185 -0.93 -28.11 4.27
N GLU A 186 -1.62 -28.03 5.41
CA GLU A 186 -2.56 -26.96 5.69
C GLU A 186 -1.88 -25.61 5.98
N ARG A 187 -0.76 -25.59 6.72
CA ARG A 187 0.06 -24.36 6.86
C ARG A 187 0.54 -23.87 5.50
N ALA A 188 0.93 -24.78 4.60
CA ALA A 188 1.34 -24.42 3.24
C ALA A 188 0.19 -23.76 2.44
N SER A 189 -1.06 -24.21 2.64
CA SER A 189 -2.25 -23.56 2.08
C SER A 189 -2.42 -22.13 2.59
N VAL A 190 -2.26 -21.90 3.90
CA VAL A 190 -2.31 -20.54 4.48
C VAL A 190 -1.14 -19.67 3.98
N MET A 191 0.05 -20.27 3.84
CA MET A 191 1.23 -19.60 3.29
C MET A 191 1.11 -19.26 1.81
N GLY A 192 0.27 -19.97 1.07
CA GLY A 192 -0.15 -19.59 -0.28
C GLY A 192 -0.82 -18.21 -0.35
N TYR A 193 -1.40 -17.71 0.74
CA TYR A 193 -1.95 -16.35 0.83
C TYR A 193 -0.87 -15.29 1.07
N ILE A 194 0.30 -15.65 1.59
CA ILE A 194 1.41 -14.72 1.78
C ILE A 194 2.29 -14.78 0.54
N GLU A 195 1.91 -14.16 -0.58
CA GLU A 195 2.59 -14.37 -1.87
C GLU A 195 4.10 -14.02 -1.85
N GLY A 196 4.48 -12.84 -1.32
CA GLY A 196 5.88 -12.39 -1.26
C GLY A 196 6.23 -11.36 -2.35
N THR A 197 5.34 -10.39 -2.57
CA THR A 197 5.51 -9.28 -3.52
C THR A 197 6.11 -8.07 -2.83
N GLY A 198 7.07 -7.40 -3.48
CA GLY A 198 7.78 -6.25 -2.91
C GLY A 198 6.90 -5.00 -2.84
N PHE A 199 6.65 -4.38 -3.99
CA PHE A 199 5.93 -3.11 -4.08
C PHE A 199 4.98 -3.15 -5.27
N GLU A 200 3.81 -2.56 -5.12
CA GLU A 200 2.83 -2.43 -6.18
C GLU A 200 2.53 -0.98 -6.53
N TRP A 201 2.62 -0.70 -7.82
CA TRP A 201 2.10 0.49 -8.47
C TRP A 201 0.62 0.24 -8.78
N TYR A 202 -0.28 0.97 -8.13
CA TYR A 202 -1.71 0.68 -8.11
C TYR A 202 -2.52 1.71 -8.92
N ASP A 203 -3.01 1.34 -10.10
CA ASP A 203 -3.91 2.19 -10.89
C ASP A 203 -3.21 3.45 -11.46
N THR A 204 -4.01 4.38 -11.96
CA THR A 204 -3.61 5.64 -12.57
C THR A 204 -3.65 6.81 -11.60
N SER A 205 -3.00 7.92 -11.97
CA SER A 205 -2.85 9.11 -11.12
C SER A 205 -1.94 8.91 -9.88
N GLN A 206 -0.91 8.07 -9.99
CA GLN A 206 0.11 7.90 -8.96
C GLN A 206 1.39 8.62 -9.33
N ALA A 207 2.03 9.32 -8.39
CA ALA A 207 3.35 9.91 -8.57
C ALA A 207 4.24 9.57 -7.37
N HIS A 208 5.20 8.66 -7.54
CA HIS A 208 6.06 8.27 -6.43
C HIS A 208 7.55 8.49 -6.73
N ILE A 209 8.27 8.85 -5.67
CA ILE A 209 9.72 8.89 -5.63
C ILE A 209 10.16 7.84 -4.62
N LEU A 210 10.83 6.79 -5.08
CA LEU A 210 11.40 5.75 -4.25
C LEU A 210 12.92 5.84 -4.28
N THR A 211 13.56 5.95 -3.12
CA THR A 211 15.02 5.94 -3.05
C THR A 211 15.59 5.21 -1.86
N ASP A 212 16.80 4.64 -2.03
CA ASP A 212 17.47 3.88 -0.97
C ASP A 212 16.58 2.72 -0.52
N VAL A 213 16.18 1.89 -1.49
CA VAL A 213 15.24 0.78 -1.28
C VAL A 213 15.99 -0.53 -1.49
N THR A 214 15.87 -1.46 -0.55
CA THR A 214 16.41 -2.81 -0.67
C THR A 214 15.27 -3.83 -0.66
N PHE A 215 15.24 -4.67 -1.68
CA PHE A 215 14.39 -5.87 -1.71
C PHE A 215 15.27 -7.11 -1.47
N ARG A 216 14.80 -8.01 -0.63
CA ARG A 216 15.45 -9.28 -0.25
C ARG A 216 14.49 -10.43 -0.45
N ASN A 217 14.95 -11.51 -1.09
CA ASN A 217 14.20 -12.77 -1.20
C ASN A 217 12.78 -12.55 -1.73
N CYS A 218 12.63 -11.65 -2.71
CA CYS A 218 11.37 -11.22 -3.28
C CYS A 218 11.21 -11.75 -4.70
N GLY A 219 9.98 -12.02 -5.08
CA GLY A 219 9.65 -12.53 -6.41
C GLY A 219 9.99 -14.01 -6.58
N VAL A 220 9.12 -14.72 -7.29
CA VAL A 220 9.32 -16.15 -7.54
C VAL A 220 10.59 -16.37 -8.36
N ARG A 221 11.33 -17.43 -8.04
CA ARG A 221 12.46 -17.87 -8.87
C ARG A 221 12.01 -18.06 -10.34
N PRO A 222 12.72 -17.50 -11.33
CA PRO A 222 12.36 -17.72 -12.73
C PRO A 222 12.44 -19.20 -13.10
N ARG A 223 11.45 -19.71 -13.86
CA ARG A 223 11.50 -21.10 -14.34
C ARG A 223 12.68 -21.28 -15.30
N ASN A 224 13.42 -22.37 -15.14
CA ASN A 224 14.59 -22.73 -15.96
C ASN A 224 15.75 -21.72 -15.95
N SER A 225 15.75 -20.71 -15.07
CA SER A 225 16.99 -20.01 -14.76
C SER A 225 17.83 -20.94 -13.89
N GLY A 226 19.00 -21.34 -14.35
CA GLY A 226 19.96 -22.11 -13.52
C GLY A 226 20.55 -21.32 -12.33
N GLY A 227 19.85 -20.29 -11.86
CA GLY A 227 20.25 -19.43 -10.76
C GLY A 227 19.37 -19.64 -9.53
N ASP A 228 19.94 -19.32 -8.37
CA ASP A 228 19.27 -19.46 -7.08
C ASP A 228 18.47 -18.22 -6.64
N GLU A 229 18.37 -17.22 -7.52
CA GLU A 229 17.78 -15.92 -7.24
C GLU A 229 16.26 -15.98 -7.02
N GLY A 230 15.80 -15.36 -5.94
CA GLY A 230 14.39 -15.30 -5.56
C GLY A 230 13.99 -16.36 -4.54
N CYS A 231 12.76 -16.26 -4.09
CA CYS A 231 12.16 -17.25 -3.18
C CYS A 231 11.80 -18.50 -3.99
N GLY A 232 12.27 -19.65 -3.51
CA GLY A 232 12.08 -20.95 -4.15
C GLY A 232 10.64 -21.47 -4.05
N ASP A 233 10.47 -22.73 -4.42
CA ASP A 233 9.24 -23.52 -4.31
C ASP A 233 9.12 -24.27 -2.97
N ASP A 234 9.92 -23.88 -1.98
CA ASP A 234 9.88 -24.44 -0.63
C ASP A 234 8.68 -23.92 0.19
N ARG A 235 8.49 -24.43 1.41
CA ARG A 235 7.30 -24.20 2.24
C ARG A 235 7.10 -22.73 2.66
N VAL A 236 8.17 -21.95 2.66
CA VAL A 236 8.19 -20.50 2.93
C VAL A 236 8.51 -19.73 1.65
N GLY A 237 8.34 -20.38 0.50
CA GLY A 237 8.65 -19.86 -0.81
C GLY A 237 7.65 -18.81 -1.28
N CYS A 238 7.87 -18.32 -2.49
CA CYS A 238 6.97 -17.33 -3.08
C CYS A 238 5.94 -18.01 -3.97
N SER A 239 4.73 -17.44 -3.98
CA SER A 239 3.73 -17.81 -4.97
C SER A 239 4.27 -17.55 -6.38
N ALA A 240 3.84 -18.33 -7.37
CA ALA A 240 4.15 -18.12 -8.79
C ALA A 240 3.77 -16.72 -9.32
N ARG A 241 2.97 -15.99 -8.55
CA ARG A 241 2.51 -14.62 -8.82
C ARG A 241 3.44 -13.54 -8.27
N SER A 242 4.44 -13.90 -7.49
CA SER A 242 5.21 -12.92 -6.73
C SER A 242 6.25 -12.25 -7.59
N ALA A 243 6.40 -10.94 -7.42
CA ALA A 243 7.44 -10.15 -8.07
C ALA A 243 8.00 -9.08 -7.13
N VAL A 244 9.16 -8.53 -7.45
CA VAL A 244 9.66 -7.36 -6.70
C VAL A 244 8.74 -6.15 -6.93
N TRP A 245 8.38 -5.92 -8.18
CA TRP A 245 7.45 -4.86 -8.60
C TRP A 245 6.21 -5.48 -9.25
N SER A 246 5.05 -5.17 -8.71
CA SER A 246 3.76 -5.42 -9.34
C SER A 246 3.20 -4.11 -9.91
N PHE A 247 2.49 -4.20 -11.03
CA PHE A 247 1.75 -3.08 -11.58
C PHE A 247 0.32 -3.52 -11.78
N LEU A 248 -0.60 -2.84 -11.11
CA LEU A 248 -2.02 -3.04 -11.32
C LEU A 248 -2.54 -1.95 -12.24
N THR A 249 -3.06 -2.32 -13.40
CA THR A 249 -3.81 -1.41 -14.27
C THR A 249 -5.24 -1.91 -14.42
N HIS A 250 -6.22 -1.03 -14.24
CA HIS A 250 -7.64 -1.36 -14.43
C HIS A 250 -8.05 -1.33 -15.91
N SER A 251 -7.22 -0.77 -16.79
CA SER A 251 -7.33 -0.92 -18.24
C SER A 251 -5.97 -0.67 -18.92
N ASP A 252 -5.88 -1.10 -20.18
CA ASP A 252 -4.83 -0.75 -21.14
C ASP A 252 -4.85 0.73 -21.56
N LYS A 253 -5.99 1.41 -21.38
CA LYS A 253 -6.14 2.86 -21.58
C LYS A 253 -5.52 3.69 -20.45
N PHE A 254 -5.42 3.11 -19.26
CA PHE A 254 -5.04 3.78 -18.02
C PHE A 254 -3.78 3.11 -17.46
N THR A 255 -2.62 3.49 -18.00
CA THR A 255 -1.29 3.09 -17.50
C THR A 255 -0.80 4.10 -16.45
N PRO A 256 0.18 3.80 -15.58
CA PRO A 256 0.69 4.79 -14.63
C PRO A 256 1.19 6.07 -15.36
N GLU A 257 0.41 7.15 -15.27
CA GLU A 257 0.54 8.33 -16.13
C GLU A 257 1.47 9.42 -15.57
N LEU A 258 1.62 9.50 -14.24
CA LEU A 258 2.38 10.55 -13.57
C LEU A 258 3.79 10.06 -13.19
N MET A 259 4.66 11.03 -12.86
CA MET A 259 6.08 10.82 -12.60
C MET A 259 6.35 9.68 -11.62
N GLN A 260 7.07 8.67 -12.10
CA GLN A 260 7.70 7.66 -11.25
C GLN A 260 9.20 7.85 -11.30
N ALA A 261 9.81 8.05 -10.14
CA ALA A 261 11.26 8.16 -10.01
C ALA A 261 11.78 7.11 -9.03
N THR A 262 12.72 6.30 -9.48
CA THR A 262 13.42 5.35 -8.60
C THR A 262 14.92 5.61 -8.64
N SER A 263 15.60 5.54 -7.50
CA SER A 263 17.06 5.71 -7.42
C SER A 263 17.65 4.95 -6.24
N LYS A 264 18.83 4.33 -6.41
CA LYS A 264 19.48 3.50 -5.37
C LYS A 264 18.58 2.34 -4.93
N ILE A 265 18.02 1.62 -5.89
CA ILE A 265 17.32 0.36 -5.63
C ILE A 265 18.35 -0.77 -5.62
N LYS A 266 18.31 -1.60 -4.57
CA LYS A 266 19.15 -2.79 -4.40
C LYS A 266 18.27 -4.04 -4.38
N TYR A 267 18.70 -5.07 -5.10
CA TYR A 267 18.11 -6.40 -5.08
C TYR A 267 19.10 -7.37 -4.45
N GLU A 268 18.64 -8.15 -3.48
CA GLU A 268 19.42 -9.17 -2.79
C GLU A 268 18.65 -10.49 -2.88
N ASN A 269 19.14 -11.41 -3.70
CA ASN A 269 18.48 -12.70 -3.93
C ASN A 269 17.00 -12.53 -4.37
N CYS A 270 16.75 -11.69 -5.37
CA CYS A 270 15.40 -11.47 -5.91
C CYS A 270 15.19 -12.23 -7.22
N GLY A 271 14.03 -12.86 -7.37
CA GLY A 271 13.65 -13.59 -8.58
C GLY A 271 12.99 -12.66 -9.58
N LEU A 272 11.77 -12.99 -10.00
CA LEU A 272 11.00 -12.17 -10.93
C LEU A 272 10.92 -10.71 -10.47
N ILE A 273 11.56 -9.81 -11.21
CA ILE A 273 11.69 -8.40 -10.81
C ILE A 273 10.41 -7.62 -11.10
N PHE A 274 9.78 -7.83 -12.26
CA PHE A 274 8.60 -7.06 -12.67
C PHE A 274 7.45 -7.97 -13.08
N ARG A 275 6.22 -7.55 -12.79
CA ARG A 275 4.99 -8.23 -13.24
C ARG A 275 3.83 -7.25 -13.39
N PHE A 276 3.04 -7.43 -14.44
CA PHE A 276 1.69 -6.84 -14.54
C PHE A 276 0.63 -7.73 -13.91
N GLN A 277 -0.25 -7.13 -13.11
CA GLN A 277 -1.39 -7.76 -12.46
C GLN A 277 -2.69 -7.27 -13.10
N ASN A 278 -3.57 -8.20 -13.47
CA ASN A 278 -4.89 -7.92 -14.04
C ASN A 278 -5.95 -8.67 -13.20
N TYR A 279 -7.07 -8.02 -12.89
CA TYR A 279 -8.20 -8.60 -12.14
C TYR A 279 -9.34 -9.16 -13.03
N LEU A 280 -9.22 -9.09 -14.37
CA LEU A 280 -10.22 -9.68 -15.26
C LEU A 280 -10.32 -11.20 -15.05
N GLU A 281 -11.55 -11.65 -14.82
CA GLU A 281 -11.93 -12.97 -14.32
C GLU A 281 -11.37 -14.15 -15.13
N GLY A 282 -10.93 -15.18 -14.40
CA GLY A 282 -11.02 -16.57 -14.86
C GLY A 282 -9.95 -17.09 -15.82
N ARG A 283 -9.07 -16.26 -16.37
CA ARG A 283 -7.89 -16.75 -17.11
C ARG A 283 -6.61 -16.43 -16.38
N LEU A 284 -6.11 -17.46 -15.69
CA LEU A 284 -4.71 -17.62 -15.30
C LEU A 284 -3.85 -17.65 -16.57
N ASN A 285 -3.64 -16.50 -17.22
CA ASN A 285 -2.67 -16.42 -18.30
C ASN A 285 -1.28 -16.49 -17.67
N ASN A 286 -0.81 -17.73 -17.60
CA ASN A 286 0.58 -18.12 -17.49
C ASN A 286 1.34 -17.54 -18.70
N GLY A 287 2.42 -16.79 -18.44
CA GLY A 287 3.47 -16.58 -19.44
C GLY A 287 3.50 -15.20 -20.09
N MET A 288 4.22 -14.29 -19.42
CA MET A 288 4.97 -13.14 -19.97
C MET A 288 4.10 -12.08 -20.72
N ASP A 289 4.48 -10.85 -21.07
CA ASP A 289 5.74 -10.13 -21.26
C ASP A 289 5.52 -8.65 -20.89
N SER A 290 6.54 -8.03 -20.32
CA SER A 290 6.57 -6.60 -19.97
C SER A 290 6.43 -5.67 -21.18
N THR A 291 5.64 -4.60 -21.07
CA THR A 291 6.03 -3.27 -21.58
C THR A 291 5.55 -2.17 -20.63
N HIS A 292 6.49 -1.36 -20.14
CA HIS A 292 6.23 -0.12 -19.41
C HIS A 292 6.80 1.04 -20.22
N SER A 293 5.95 1.97 -20.65
CA SER A 293 6.35 3.32 -21.01
C SER A 293 5.18 4.25 -20.73
N GLY A 294 5.12 4.77 -19.50
CA GLY A 294 4.36 5.98 -19.22
C GLY A 294 5.17 7.21 -19.62
N ARG A 295 4.52 8.23 -20.16
CA ARG A 295 5.12 9.55 -20.40
C ARG A 295 5.64 10.05 -19.03
N THR A 296 6.95 10.34 -18.88
CA THR A 296 7.61 10.86 -17.65
C THR A 296 8.12 9.87 -16.58
N GLN A 297 8.30 8.58 -16.89
CA GLN A 297 8.94 7.63 -15.95
C GLN A 297 10.48 7.68 -16.06
N ASN A 298 11.19 7.77 -14.94
CA ASN A 298 12.66 7.72 -14.86
C ASN A 298 13.10 6.59 -13.90
N TRP A 299 13.69 5.53 -14.46
CA TRP A 299 14.20 4.39 -13.71
C TRP A 299 15.72 4.47 -13.59
N LEU A 300 16.25 4.68 -12.38
CA LEU A 300 17.67 4.53 -12.10
C LEU A 300 17.88 3.29 -11.21
N VAL A 301 18.01 2.15 -11.87
CA VAL A 301 18.30 0.86 -11.23
C VAL A 301 19.80 0.62 -11.27
N SER A 302 20.45 0.47 -10.11
CA SER A 302 21.86 0.07 -10.05
C SER A 302 21.95 -1.43 -9.82
N CYS A 303 22.06 -2.20 -10.90
CA CYS A 303 22.34 -3.63 -10.80
C CYS A 303 23.83 -3.84 -10.46
N LYS A 304 24.16 -4.02 -9.18
CA LYS A 304 25.42 -4.69 -8.84
C LYS A 304 25.19 -6.19 -8.95
N ARG A 305 25.54 -6.80 -10.09
CA ARG A 305 25.80 -8.24 -10.15
C ARG A 305 27.00 -8.52 -9.25
N GLY A 306 26.74 -9.05 -8.06
CA GLY A 306 27.76 -9.72 -7.26
C GLY A 306 27.91 -11.13 -7.83
N HIS A 307 28.92 -11.36 -8.65
CA HIS A 307 29.52 -12.69 -8.73
C HIS A 307 30.67 -12.76 -7.70
N PRO A 308 30.93 -13.93 -7.11
CA PRO A 308 31.99 -14.14 -6.13
C PRO A 308 33.37 -13.73 -6.66
#